data_AF-A0A918NFR5-F1
#
_entry.id   AF-A0A918NFR5-F1
#
_cell.length_a   1.000
_cell.length_b   1.000
_cell.length_c   1.000
_cell.angle_alpha   90.00
_cell.angle_beta   90.00
_cell.angle_gamma   90.00
#
_symmetry.space_group_name_H-M   'P 1'
#
loop_
_entity.id
_entity.type
_entity.pdbx_description
1 polymer ?
#
loop_
_entity_poly.entity_id
_entity_poly.type
_entity_poly.pdbx_seq_one_letter_code
_entity_poly.pdbx_strand_id
1 'polypeptide(L)'
;MPWARVHPEEPHTHQFQVWLPYDAELLTDTGTLHAEGTGTSLFPQSWAAGGPGLAFTEVTVGAPGLEWTARDVREAVAGFVALLPDRTG
;
A
#
# COMPACT_ATOMS: atom_id res chain seq x y z
N MET A 1 -9.05 -3.80 6.80
CA MET A 1 -9.89 -2.61 6.52
C MET A 1 -10.90 -2.97 5.44
N PRO A 2 -12.19 -2.62 5.57
CA PRO A 2 -13.23 -3.04 4.63
C PRO A 2 -13.16 -2.36 3.26
N TRP A 3 -12.34 -1.33 3.11
CA TRP A 3 -12.22 -0.50 1.90
C TRP A 3 -11.03 -0.87 1.00
N ALA A 4 -10.00 -1.54 1.52
CA ALA A 4 -8.89 -2.01 0.70
C ALA A 4 -9.29 -3.27 -0.07
N ARG A 5 -8.79 -3.42 -1.30
CA ARG A 5 -8.97 -4.63 -2.11
C ARG A 5 -7.61 -5.12 -2.59
N VAL A 6 -7.45 -6.44 -2.62
CA VAL A 6 -6.30 -7.12 -3.19
C VAL A 6 -6.78 -7.87 -4.43
N HIS A 7 -6.05 -7.77 -5.53
CA HIS A 7 -6.37 -8.46 -6.77
C HIS A 7 -5.15 -9.21 -7.32
N PRO A 8 -5.24 -10.53 -7.56
CA PRO A 8 -6.35 -11.42 -7.20
C PRO A 8 -6.52 -11.56 -5.67
N GLU A 9 -7.71 -11.94 -5.19
CA GLU A 9 -8.02 -12.07 -3.75
C GLU A 9 -7.13 -13.12 -3.07
N GLU A 10 -6.77 -14.17 -3.80
CA GLU A 10 -5.74 -15.13 -3.41
C GLU A 10 -4.54 -14.96 -4.38
N PRO A 11 -3.42 -14.38 -3.92
CA PRO A 11 -2.21 -14.27 -4.72
C PRO A 11 -1.64 -15.67 -5.01
N HIS A 12 -1.82 -16.14 -6.24
CA HIS A 12 -1.22 -17.40 -6.70
C HIS A 12 0.26 -17.25 -7.09
N THR A 13 0.79 -16.02 -7.05
CA THR A 13 2.18 -15.67 -7.36
C THR A 13 2.74 -14.72 -6.30
N HIS A 14 3.99 -14.30 -6.46
CA HIS A 14 4.62 -13.27 -5.63
C HIS A 14 4.22 -11.84 -6.04
N GLN A 15 3.23 -11.67 -6.93
CA GLN A 15 2.77 -10.38 -7.41
C GLN A 15 1.26 -10.25 -7.22
N PHE A 16 0.82 -9.13 -6.68
CA PHE A 16 -0.60 -8.80 -6.52
C PHE A 16 -0.81 -7.29 -6.56
N GLN A 17 -2.01 -6.86 -6.88
CA GLN A 17 -2.38 -5.45 -6.86
C GLN A 17 -3.09 -5.09 -5.57
N VAL A 18 -2.76 -3.94 -5.01
CA VAL A 18 -3.47 -3.32 -3.89
C VAL A 18 -4.23 -2.12 -4.43
N TRP A 19 -5.54 -2.10 -4.17
CA TRP A 19 -6.45 -1.05 -4.59
C TRP A 19 -6.96 -0.30 -3.38
N LEU A 20 -6.79 1.03 -3.39
CA LEU A 20 -7.22 1.91 -2.32
C LEU A 20 -8.07 3.05 -2.89
N PRO A 21 -9.16 3.42 -2.21
CA PRO A 21 -10.04 4.48 -2.66
C PRO A 21 -9.45 5.83 -2.23
N TYR A 22 -8.35 6.23 -2.85
CA TYR A 22 -7.73 7.54 -2.71
C TYR A 22 -7.10 7.92 -4.05
N ASP A 23 -6.80 9.19 -4.23
CA ASP A 23 -6.07 9.66 -5.40
C ASP A 23 -4.62 9.14 -5.38
N ALA A 24 -4.09 8.81 -6.57
CA ALA A 24 -2.77 8.22 -6.70
C ALA A 24 -1.64 9.13 -6.17
N GLU A 25 -1.78 10.45 -6.32
CA GLU A 25 -0.84 11.45 -5.82
C GLU A 25 -0.80 11.44 -4.29
N LEU A 26 -1.97 11.49 -3.63
CA LEU A 26 -2.08 11.40 -2.17
C LEU A 26 -1.43 10.12 -1.62
N LEU A 27 -1.66 8.98 -2.27
CA LEU A 27 -1.06 7.70 -1.85
C LEU A 27 0.46 7.67 -2.04
N THR A 28 0.96 8.32 -3.10
CA THR A 28 2.40 8.44 -3.37
C THR A 28 3.08 9.33 -2.33
N ASP A 29 2.48 10.48 -2.00
CA ASP A 29 2.97 11.38 -0.97
C ASP A 29 2.95 10.72 0.41
N THR A 30 1.86 10.01 0.73
CA THR A 30 1.73 9.27 1.99
C THR A 30 2.80 8.18 2.11
N GLY A 31 3.08 7.45 1.02
CA GLY A 31 4.13 6.43 0.98
C GLY A 31 5.53 7.04 1.18
N THR A 32 5.77 8.21 0.61
CA THR A 32 7.03 8.96 0.77
C THR A 32 7.21 9.41 2.22
N LEU A 33 6.20 10.06 2.81
CA LEU A 33 6.22 10.50 4.21
C LEU A 33 6.43 9.32 5.17
N HIS A 34 5.77 8.19 4.93
CA HIS A 34 5.95 6.97 5.73
C HIS A 34 7.38 6.46 5.64
N ALA A 35 7.95 6.38 4.42
CA ALA A 35 9.31 5.92 4.20
C ALA A 35 10.36 6.85 4.83
N GLU A 36 10.16 8.16 4.77
CA GLU A 36 11.04 9.14 5.43
C GLU A 36 11.01 9.01 6.95
N GLY A 37 9.82 8.82 7.54
CA GLY A 37 9.67 8.72 8.99
C GLY A 37 10.15 7.39 9.59
N THR A 38 10.14 6.31 8.81
CA THR A 38 10.39 4.93 9.33
C THR A 38 11.58 4.23 8.67
N GLY A 39 12.14 4.78 7.59
CA GLY A 39 13.09 4.09 6.72
C GLY A 39 12.48 2.93 5.93
N THR A 40 11.16 2.73 5.99
CA THR A 40 10.47 1.56 5.43
C THR A 40 9.51 1.97 4.32
N SER A 41 9.82 1.52 3.09
CA SER A 41 8.95 1.74 1.92
C SER A 41 8.07 0.52 1.65
N LEU A 42 6.80 0.60 2.06
CA LEU A 42 5.82 -0.48 1.91
C LEU A 42 5.33 -0.63 0.45
N PHE A 43 5.17 0.48 -0.24
CA PHE A 43 4.76 0.53 -1.65
C PHE A 43 5.83 1.30 -2.45
N PRO A 44 6.94 0.63 -2.81
CA PRO A 44 8.05 1.28 -3.50
C PRO A 44 7.73 1.62 -4.98
N GLN A 45 6.65 1.05 -5.52
CA GLN A 45 6.17 1.34 -6.87
C GLN A 45 5.18 2.50 -6.84
N SER A 46 5.05 3.21 -7.97
CA SER A 46 4.06 4.28 -8.08
C SER A 46 2.63 3.77 -7.97
N TRP A 47 1.74 4.65 -7.51
CA TRP A 47 0.30 4.42 -7.60
C TRP A 47 -0.20 4.87 -8.97
N ALA A 48 -1.04 4.06 -9.59
CA ALA A 48 -1.72 4.35 -10.84
C ALA A 48 -3.20 4.66 -10.57
N ALA A 49 -3.77 5.60 -11.34
CA ALA A 49 -5.18 5.90 -11.27
C ALA A 49 -6.01 4.71 -11.82
N GLY A 50 -6.93 4.19 -11.00
CA GLY A 50 -7.90 3.15 -11.36
C GLY A 50 -9.30 3.68 -11.65
N GLY A 51 -9.55 4.97 -11.41
CA GLY A 51 -10.82 5.67 -11.59
C GLY A 51 -10.91 6.90 -10.68
N PRO A 52 -12.01 7.66 -10.71
CA PRO A 52 -12.20 8.81 -9.82
C PRO A 52 -12.10 8.40 -8.34
N GLY A 53 -11.13 8.96 -7.60
CA GLY A 53 -10.91 8.65 -6.19
C GLY A 53 -10.49 7.21 -5.91
N LEU A 54 -9.94 6.51 -6.91
CA LEU A 54 -9.48 5.12 -6.80
C LEU A 54 -8.12 4.98 -7.48
N ALA A 55 -7.18 4.39 -6.77
CA ALA A 55 -5.85 4.10 -7.28
C ALA A 55 -5.41 2.69 -6.88
N PHE A 56 -4.44 2.17 -7.63
CA PHE A 56 -3.86 0.87 -7.35
C PHE A 56 -2.34 0.89 -7.53
N THR A 57 -1.66 -0.04 -6.87
CA THR A 57 -0.24 -0.30 -7.07
C THR A 57 0.00 -1.80 -7.15
N GLU A 58 1.00 -2.21 -7.92
CA GLU A 58 1.43 -3.59 -7.98
C GLU A 58 2.52 -3.84 -6.94
N VAL A 59 2.29 -4.83 -6.09
CA VAL A 59 3.21 -5.27 -5.06
C VAL A 59 3.87 -6.55 -5.54
N THR A 60 5.19 -6.50 -5.62
CA THR A 60 6.04 -7.66 -5.90
C THR A 60 6.78 -8.05 -4.62
N VAL A 61 6.47 -9.22 -4.07
CA VAL A 61 7.21 -9.81 -2.95
C VAL A 61 8.51 -10.41 -3.47
N GLY A 62 9.54 -9.58 -3.55
CA GLY A 62 10.91 -10.01 -3.86
C GLY A 62 11.67 -10.51 -2.64
N ALA A 63 12.93 -10.89 -2.82
CA ALA A 63 13.80 -11.38 -1.74
C ALA A 63 13.83 -10.49 -0.48
N PRO A 64 13.90 -9.15 -0.57
CA PRO A 64 13.85 -8.28 0.62
C PRO A 64 12.53 -8.36 1.40
N GLY A 65 11.41 -8.65 0.71
CA GLY A 65 10.11 -8.83 1.36
C GLY A 65 9.98 -10.15 2.12
N LEU A 66 10.83 -11.15 1.81
CA LEU A 66 10.85 -12.43 2.52
C LEU A 66 11.54 -12.34 3.89
N GLU A 67 12.30 -11.27 4.13
CA GLU A 67 12.95 -10.99 5.43
C GLU A 67 11.96 -10.39 6.44
N TRP A 68 10.82 -9.89 5.98
CA TRP A 68 9.83 -9.25 6.84
C TRP A 68 9.00 -10.30 7.57
N THR A 69 8.93 -10.16 8.89
CA THR A 69 7.96 -10.92 9.67
C THR A 69 6.55 -10.40 9.39
N ALA A 70 5.55 -11.24 9.67
CA ALA A 70 4.16 -10.81 9.59
C ALA A 70 3.86 -9.59 10.50
N ARG A 71 4.66 -9.39 11.56
CA ARG A 71 4.57 -8.21 12.43
C ARG A 71 5.07 -6.96 11.71
N ASP A 72 6.21 -7.04 11.04
CA ASP A 72 6.80 -5.91 10.32
C ASP A 72 5.86 -5.42 9.21
N VAL A 73 5.21 -6.34 8.48
CA VAL A 73 4.17 -6.01 7.50
C VAL A 73 3.00 -5.27 8.17
N ARG A 74 2.49 -5.77 9.31
CA ARG A 74 1.37 -5.13 10.02
C ARG A 74 1.71 -3.74 10.54
N GLU A 75 2.91 -3.55 11.06
CA GLU A 75 3.38 -2.26 11.57
C GLU A 75 3.54 -1.25 10.43
N ALA A 76 4.15 -1.66 9.31
CA ALA A 76 4.27 -0.80 8.13
C ALA A 76 2.90 -0.42 7.53
N VAL A 77 1.96 -1.37 7.47
CA VAL A 77 0.59 -1.08 7.02
C VAL A 77 -0.12 -0.12 7.97
N ALA A 78 0.01 -0.32 9.29
CA ALA A 78 -0.61 0.55 10.29
C ALA A 78 -0.04 1.97 10.23
N GLY A 79 1.28 2.11 10.09
CA GLY A 79 1.95 3.40 9.94
C GLY A 79 1.50 4.14 8.67
N PHE A 80 1.44 3.44 7.54
CA PHE A 80 0.93 4.01 6.29
C PHE A 80 -0.53 4.48 6.43
N VAL A 81 -1.41 3.64 6.99
CA VAL A 81 -2.84 3.98 7.13
C VAL A 81 -3.07 5.14 8.11
N ALA A 82 -2.25 5.27 9.15
CA ALA A 82 -2.37 6.38 10.10
C ALA A 82 -2.07 7.76 9.48
N LEU A 83 -1.40 7.80 8.34
CA LEU A 83 -1.12 9.03 7.59
C LEU A 83 -2.20 9.35 6.55
N LEU A 84 -3.09 8.40 6.25
CA LEU A 84 -4.20 8.64 5.34
C LEU A 84 -5.27 9.50 6.03
N PRO A 85 -5.90 10.43 5.29
CA PRO A 85 -7.02 11.18 5.84
C PRO A 85 -8.19 10.23 6.12
N ASP A 86 -8.92 10.49 7.21
CA ASP A 86 -10.17 9.79 7.49
C ASP A 86 -11.11 9.95 6.29
N ARG A 87 -11.59 8.82 5.75
CA ARG A 87 -12.70 8.80 4.79
C ARG A 87 -14.02 9.08 5.52
N THR A 88 -14.15 10.29 6.06
CA THR A 88 -15.45 10.86 6.39
C THR A 88 -16.11 11.30 5.08
N GLY A 89 -16.90 10.39 4.52
CA GLY A 89 -17.67 10.55 3.27
C GLY A 89 -18.22 9.21 2.79
#